data_AF-A0A962EMG7-F1
#
_entry.id   AF-A0A962EMG7-F1
#
_cell.length_a   1.000
_cell.length_b   1.000
_cell.length_c   1.000
_cell.angle_alpha   90.00
_cell.angle_beta   90.00
_cell.angle_gamma   90.00
#
_symmetry.space_group_name_H-M   'P 1'
#
loop_
_entity.id
_entity.type
_entity.pdbx_description
1 polymer ?
#
loop_
_entity_poly.entity_id
_entity_poly.type
_entity_poly.pdbx_seq_one_letter_code
_entity_poly.pdbx_strand_id
1 'polypeptide(L)'
;ELLTAGEYKRTLTVFGENTDKGREKFVEELEDTHHLFKEFIVQHRPHVNIDEVATGEHWYASRAIEKGLVDELMTSDDYIFSKVDEADIYEIKYVEKRSIQEKLGLAVQQGFLAGLEKMWEKMIFFKSY
;
A
#
# COMPACT_ATOMS: atom_id res chain seq x y z
N GLU A 1 16.51 -36.15 8.98
CA GLU A 1 16.83 -35.31 7.81
C GLU A 1 15.54 -34.93 7.11
N LEU A 2 15.29 -33.63 6.94
CA LEU A 2 14.02 -33.12 6.43
C LEU A 2 14.18 -32.93 4.92
N LEU A 3 13.87 -33.98 4.15
CA LEU A 3 13.94 -33.94 2.68
C LEU A 3 12.89 -32.96 2.16
N THR A 4 13.34 -31.87 1.55
CA THR A 4 12.49 -30.91 0.85
C THR A 4 12.74 -31.03 -0.65
N ALA A 5 11.67 -30.86 -1.44
CA ALA A 5 11.69 -31.07 -2.89
C ALA A 5 12.48 -29.96 -3.61
N GLY A 6 13.81 -30.09 -3.67
CA GLY A 6 14.73 -29.19 -4.38
C GLY A 6 15.79 -28.63 -3.45
N GLU A 7 17.07 -28.74 -3.83
CA GLU A 7 18.23 -28.31 -3.02
C GLU A 7 18.19 -26.83 -2.62
N TYR A 8 17.42 -25.99 -3.32
CA TYR A 8 17.44 -24.53 -3.18
C TYR A 8 16.16 -23.91 -2.60
N LYS A 9 15.20 -24.70 -2.11
CA LYS A 9 13.94 -24.13 -1.57
C LYS A 9 14.10 -23.35 -0.26
N ARG A 10 15.30 -23.32 0.34
CA ARG A 10 15.67 -22.47 1.47
C ARG A 10 17.09 -21.95 1.29
N THR A 11 17.26 -20.86 0.54
CA THR A 11 18.56 -20.22 0.35
C THR A 11 19.09 -19.60 1.65
N LEU A 12 18.23 -19.10 2.54
CA LEU A 12 18.57 -18.70 3.91
C LEU A 12 17.40 -18.93 4.87
N THR A 13 17.67 -19.39 6.10
CA THR A 13 16.66 -19.46 7.19
C THR A 13 17.15 -18.73 8.43
N VAL A 14 16.26 -18.01 9.11
CA VAL A 14 16.56 -17.34 10.39
C VAL A 14 16.83 -18.35 11.53
N PHE A 15 16.33 -19.59 11.38
CA PHE A 15 16.46 -20.67 12.37
C PHE A 15 17.08 -21.94 11.75
N GLY A 16 18.34 -21.86 11.31
CA GLY A 16 19.12 -23.00 10.80
C GLY A 16 20.56 -22.61 10.44
N GLU A 17 21.46 -23.58 10.27
CA GLU A 17 22.80 -23.33 9.74
C GLU A 17 22.73 -22.97 8.25
N ASN A 18 23.21 -21.79 7.89
CA ASN A 18 23.38 -21.40 6.50
C ASN A 18 24.65 -22.05 5.96
N THR A 19 24.53 -22.93 4.96
CA THR A 19 25.69 -23.51 4.27
C THR A 19 26.31 -22.47 3.34
N ASP A 20 27.63 -22.56 3.10
CA ASP A 20 28.33 -21.64 2.18
C ASP A 20 27.70 -21.66 0.78
N LYS A 21 27.30 -22.84 0.29
CA LYS A 21 26.58 -23.00 -0.99
C LYS A 21 25.22 -22.29 -1.01
N GLY A 22 24.48 -22.31 0.10
CA GLY A 22 23.20 -21.60 0.22
C GLY A 22 23.37 -20.08 0.18
N ARG A 23 24.44 -19.57 0.81
CA ARG A 23 24.82 -18.15 0.75
C ARG A 23 25.24 -17.73 -0.66
N GLU A 24 26.08 -18.51 -1.33
CA GLU A 24 26.51 -18.24 -2.70
C GLU A 24 25.31 -18.16 -3.65
N LYS A 25 24.40 -19.14 -3.58
CA LYS A 25 23.17 -19.12 -4.41
C LYS A 25 22.30 -17.91 -4.12
N PHE A 26 22.18 -17.50 -2.86
CA PHE A 26 21.41 -16.31 -2.49
C PHE A 26 22.03 -15.03 -3.07
N VAL A 27 23.36 -14.91 -3.06
CA VAL A 27 24.05 -13.76 -3.67
C VAL A 27 23.82 -13.72 -5.17
N GLU A 28 23.92 -14.86 -5.85
CA GLU A 28 23.60 -14.99 -7.28
C GLU A 28 22.16 -14.54 -7.57
N GLU A 29 21.18 -15.01 -6.79
CA GLU A 29 19.77 -14.61 -6.95
C GLU A 29 19.54 -13.10 -6.74
N LEU A 30 20.29 -12.48 -5.82
CA LEU A 30 20.24 -11.03 -5.61
C LEU A 30 20.83 -10.26 -6.78
N GLU A 31 21.96 -10.71 -7.33
CA GLU A 31 22.61 -10.09 -8.48
C GLU A 31 21.74 -10.20 -9.73
N ASP A 32 21.15 -11.37 -9.99
CA ASP A 32 20.20 -11.60 -11.08
C ASP A 32 18.98 -10.69 -10.97
N THR A 33 18.39 -10.60 -9.77
CA THR A 33 17.25 -9.70 -9.53
C THR A 33 17.62 -8.24 -9.77
N HIS A 34 18.82 -7.83 -9.35
CA HIS A 34 19.32 -6.49 -9.58
C HIS A 34 19.60 -6.20 -11.06
N HIS A 35 20.06 -7.20 -11.82
CA HIS A 35 20.23 -7.10 -13.27
C HIS A 35 18.88 -6.90 -13.97
N LEU A 36 17.90 -7.75 -13.67
CA LEU A 36 16.53 -7.65 -14.22
C LEU A 36 15.88 -6.30 -13.90
N PHE A 37 16.10 -5.76 -12.69
CA PHE A 37 15.61 -4.43 -12.33
C PHE A 37 16.24 -3.34 -13.20
N LYS A 38 17.54 -3.40 -13.46
CA LYS A 38 18.25 -2.45 -14.34
C LYS A 38 17.75 -2.54 -15.78
N GLU A 39 17.59 -3.75 -16.31
CA GLU A 39 17.02 -3.97 -17.64
C GLU A 39 15.60 -3.39 -17.76
N PHE A 40 14.75 -3.61 -16.76
CA PHE A 40 13.39 -3.07 -16.74
C PHE A 40 13.37 -1.54 -16.85
N ILE A 41 14.24 -0.85 -16.11
CA ILE A 41 14.35 0.61 -16.18
C ILE A 41 14.81 1.05 -17.56
N VAL A 42 15.87 0.46 -18.10
CA VAL A 42 16.43 0.85 -19.41
C VAL A 42 15.41 0.63 -20.54
N GLN A 43 14.60 -0.43 -20.48
CA GLN A 43 13.55 -0.70 -21.47
C GLN A 43 12.47 0.38 -21.50
N HIS A 44 12.05 0.89 -20.33
CA HIS A 44 10.97 1.88 -20.24
C HIS A 44 11.49 3.32 -20.25
N ARG A 45 12.75 3.53 -19.88
CA ARG A 45 13.41 4.84 -19.81
C ARG A 45 14.84 4.77 -20.34
N PRO A 46 15.02 4.65 -21.68
CA PRO A 46 16.34 4.49 -22.30
C PRO A 46 17.26 5.70 -22.12
N HIS A 47 16.71 6.85 -21.72
CA HIS A 47 17.46 8.08 -21.48
C HIS A 47 18.06 8.19 -20.07
N VAL A 48 17.71 7.28 -19.16
CA VAL A 48 18.21 7.28 -17.77
C VAL A 48 19.61 6.67 -17.74
N ASN A 49 20.53 7.35 -17.05
CA ASN A 49 21.83 6.76 -16.73
C ASN A 49 21.66 5.73 -15.60
N ILE A 50 21.58 4.45 -15.95
CA ILE A 50 21.26 3.38 -15.01
C ILE A 50 22.31 3.21 -13.90
N ASP A 51 23.59 3.42 -14.22
CA ASP A 51 24.69 3.24 -13.28
C ASP A 51 24.69 4.30 -12.18
N GLU A 52 24.14 5.49 -12.47
CA GLU A 52 24.00 6.57 -11.48
C GLU A 52 22.79 6.43 -10.56
N VAL A 53 21.81 5.60 -10.90
CA VAL A 53 20.53 5.53 -10.18
C VAL A 53 20.30 4.19 -9.50
N ALA A 54 20.92 3.12 -9.99
CA ALA A 54 20.77 1.76 -9.47
C ALA A 54 21.80 1.43 -8.38
N THR A 55 22.12 2.38 -7.50
CA THR A 55 23.11 2.25 -6.43
C THR A 55 22.52 1.82 -5.09
N GLY A 56 21.19 1.73 -4.99
CA GLY A 56 20.46 1.48 -3.74
C GLY A 56 20.17 2.75 -2.93
N GLU A 57 20.55 3.92 -3.45
CA GLU A 57 20.18 5.21 -2.86
C GLU A 57 18.72 5.58 -3.16
N HIS A 58 18.19 6.54 -2.39
CA HIS A 58 16.87 7.12 -2.63
C HIS A 58 17.00 8.55 -3.15
N TRP A 59 16.07 8.92 -4.03
CA TRP A 59 16.04 10.24 -4.65
C TRP A 59 14.78 10.99 -4.22
N TYR A 60 14.94 12.22 -3.74
CA TYR A 60 13.80 13.13 -3.59
C TYR A 60 13.21 13.46 -4.97
N ALA A 61 11.91 13.69 -5.01
CA ALA A 61 11.15 13.79 -6.26
C ALA A 61 11.72 14.85 -7.23
N SER A 62 12.20 15.99 -6.73
CA SER A 62 12.86 17.02 -7.54
C SER A 62 14.14 16.52 -8.22
N ARG A 63 15.00 15.81 -7.49
CA ARG A 63 16.21 15.18 -8.05
C ARG A 63 15.89 14.02 -8.99
N ALA A 64 14.79 13.32 -8.73
CA ALA A 64 14.34 12.22 -9.57
C ALA A 64 13.93 12.72 -10.97
N ILE A 65 13.33 13.91 -11.09
CA ILE A 65 13.11 14.55 -12.39
C ILE A 65 14.44 14.80 -13.11
N GLU A 66 15.41 15.42 -12.43
CA GLU A 66 16.71 15.75 -13.03
C GLU A 66 17.45 14.50 -13.56
N LYS A 67 17.22 13.35 -12.93
CA LYS A 67 17.77 12.04 -13.31
C LYS A 67 16.93 11.28 -14.33
N GLY A 68 15.81 11.84 -14.79
CA GLY A 68 14.88 11.19 -15.71
C GLY A 68 14.11 10.01 -15.09
N LEU A 69 14.08 9.91 -13.76
CA LEU A 69 13.33 8.89 -13.02
C LEU A 69 11.88 9.28 -12.77
N VAL A 70 11.49 10.52 -13.06
CA VAL A 70 10.12 11.01 -12.97
C VAL A 70 9.90 11.97 -14.13
N ASP A 71 8.75 11.86 -14.78
CA ASP A 71 8.42 12.70 -15.94
C ASP A 71 7.92 14.08 -15.51
N GLU A 72 7.08 14.13 -14.47
CA GLU A 72 6.51 15.37 -13.93
C GLU A 72 6.16 15.26 -12.44
N LEU A 73 6.16 16.40 -11.73
CA LEU A 73 5.65 16.50 -10.36
C LEU A 73 4.33 17.26 -10.33
N MET A 74 3.29 16.58 -9.87
CA MET A 74 1.97 17.15 -9.66
C MET A 74 1.24 16.40 -8.54
N THR A 75 0.13 16.99 -8.07
CA THR A 75 -0.74 16.29 -7.13
C THR A 75 -1.64 15.29 -7.86
N SER A 76 -2.24 14.36 -7.11
CA SER A 76 -3.24 13.44 -7.67
C SER A 76 -4.43 14.17 -8.28
N ASP A 77 -4.83 15.28 -7.66
CA ASP A 77 -5.98 16.05 -8.10
C ASP A 77 -5.67 16.76 -9.42
N ASP A 78 -4.48 17.38 -9.53
CA ASP A 78 -4.02 18.02 -10.76
C ASP A 78 -3.97 17.02 -11.94
N TYR A 79 -3.46 15.81 -11.69
CA TYR A 79 -3.42 14.75 -12.71
C TYR A 79 -4.83 14.38 -13.18
N ILE A 80 -5.78 14.17 -12.27
CA ILE A 80 -7.17 13.84 -12.61
C ILE A 80 -7.81 14.99 -13.39
N PHE A 81 -7.66 16.23 -12.93
CA PHE A 81 -8.18 17.41 -13.62
C PHE A 81 -7.60 17.57 -15.02
N SER A 82 -6.32 17.27 -15.22
CA SER A 82 -5.67 17.33 -16.55
C SER A 82 -6.30 16.38 -17.58
N LYS A 83 -7.07 15.37 -17.13
CA LYS A 83 -7.71 14.36 -17.98
C LYS A 83 -9.20 14.60 -18.23
N VAL A 84 -9.81 15.61 -17.60
CA VAL A 84 -11.26 15.89 -17.71
C VAL A 84 -11.67 16.19 -19.16
N ASP A 85 -10.84 16.89 -19.93
CA ASP A 85 -11.16 17.27 -21.31
C ASP A 85 -10.95 16.11 -22.30
N GLU A 86 -10.19 15.08 -21.92
CA GLU A 86 -9.80 13.96 -22.78
C GLU A 86 -10.61 12.67 -22.50
N ALA A 87 -11.15 12.54 -21.28
CA ALA A 87 -11.79 11.31 -20.83
C ALA A 87 -12.86 11.54 -19.74
N ASP A 88 -13.84 10.65 -19.69
CA ASP A 88 -14.81 10.60 -18.60
C ASP A 88 -14.16 10.05 -17.31
N ILE A 89 -14.37 10.74 -16.19
CA ILE A 89 -13.76 10.40 -14.90
C ILE A 89 -14.81 9.80 -13.96
N TYR A 90 -14.53 8.60 -13.44
CA TYR A 90 -15.39 7.88 -12.52
C TYR A 90 -14.68 7.54 -11.22
N GLU A 91 -15.32 7.82 -10.08
CA GLU A 91 -14.85 7.36 -8.77
C GLU A 91 -15.48 6.02 -8.41
N ILE A 92 -14.66 4.97 -8.27
CA ILE A 92 -15.09 3.65 -7.81
C ILE A 92 -14.66 3.46 -6.37
N LYS A 93 -15.63 3.27 -5.48
CA LYS A 93 -15.39 2.99 -4.06
C LYS A 93 -15.89 1.59 -3.72
N TYR A 94 -15.02 0.78 -3.12
CA TYR A 94 -15.46 -0.44 -2.47
C TYR A 94 -16.17 -0.07 -1.17
N VAL A 95 -17.43 -0.51 -1.02
CA VAL A 95 -18.21 -0.32 0.19
C VAL A 95 -18.53 -1.69 0.78
N GLU A 96 -17.98 -1.97 1.95
CA GLU A 96 -18.33 -3.16 2.70
C GLU A 96 -19.81 -3.10 3.12
N LYS A 97 -20.59 -4.09 2.71
CA LYS A 97 -22.00 -4.16 3.06
C LYS A 97 -22.12 -4.55 4.54
N ARG A 98 -22.45 -3.56 5.38
CA ARG A 98 -22.84 -3.82 6.77
C ARG A 98 -23.95 -4.85 6.83
N SER A 99 -23.82 -5.81 7.73
CA SER A 99 -24.83 -6.82 8.02
C SER A 99 -26.13 -6.17 8.51
N ILE A 100 -27.25 -6.88 8.33
CA ILE A 100 -28.56 -6.43 8.83
C ILE A 100 -28.53 -6.30 10.36
N GLN A 101 -27.75 -7.13 11.04
CA GLN A 101 -27.55 -7.10 12.49
C GLN A 101 -26.86 -5.82 12.94
N GLU A 102 -25.82 -5.37 12.23
CA GLU A 102 -25.14 -4.10 12.52
C GLU A 102 -26.05 -2.89 12.26
N LYS A 103 -26.85 -2.92 11.19
CA LYS A 103 -27.83 -1.88 10.90
C LYS A 103 -28.92 -1.79 11.97
N LEU A 104 -29.43 -2.94 12.44
CA LEU A 104 -30.40 -3.01 13.53
C LEU A 104 -29.79 -2.60 14.87
N GLY A 105 -28.57 -3.03 15.17
CA GLY A 105 -27.84 -2.63 16.38
C GLY A 105 -27.65 -1.11 16.46
N LEU A 106 -27.28 -0.46 15.36
CA LEU A 106 -27.18 1.00 15.27
C LEU A 106 -28.53 1.70 15.47
N ALA A 107 -29.62 1.18 14.89
CA ALA A 107 -30.96 1.74 15.07
C ALA A 107 -31.47 1.60 16.51
N VAL A 108 -31.22 0.45 17.15
CA VAL A 108 -31.56 0.22 18.55
C VAL A 108 -30.73 1.11 19.47
N GLN A 109 -29.43 1.29 19.20
CA GLN A 109 -28.57 2.19 19.96
C GLN A 109 -29.03 3.64 19.87
N GLN A 110 -29.37 4.14 18.68
CA GLN A 110 -29.92 5.49 18.50
C GLN A 110 -31.27 5.66 19.21
N GLY A 111 -32.16 4.67 19.13
CA GLY A 111 -33.44 4.69 19.84
C GLY A 111 -33.30 4.66 21.37
N PHE A 112 -32.31 3.93 21.88
CA PHE A 112 -32.01 3.86 23.31
C PHE A 112 -31.46 5.19 23.85
N LEU A 113 -30.54 5.82 23.14
CA LEU A 113 -30.01 7.14 23.50
C LEU A 113 -31.11 8.21 23.49
N ALA A 114 -31.94 8.26 22.45
CA ALA A 114 -33.09 9.17 22.39
C ALA A 114 -34.11 8.91 23.51
N GLY A 115 -34.31 7.65 23.90
CA GLY A 115 -35.16 7.26 25.01
C GLY A 115 -34.61 7.72 26.37
N LEU A 116 -33.30 7.60 26.58
CA LEU A 116 -32.63 8.08 27.79
C LEU A 116 -32.66 9.60 27.90
N GLU A 117 -32.42 10.33 26.81
CA GLU A 117 -32.53 11.80 26.78
C GLU A 117 -33.94 12.24 27.18
N LYS A 118 -34.97 11.64 26.58
CA LYS A 118 -36.38 11.97 26.87
C LYS A 118 -36.77 11.67 28.32
N MET A 119 -36.23 10.60 28.91
CA MET A 119 -36.46 10.27 30.33
C MET A 119 -35.70 11.20 31.27
N TRP A 120 -34.50 11.64 30.89
CA TRP A 120 -33.71 12.58 31.66
C TRP A 120 -34.34 13.97 31.68
N GLU A 121 -34.84 14.46 30.54
CA GLU A 121 -35.67 15.67 30.47
C GLU A 121 -36.87 15.56 31.40
N LYS A 122 -37.65 14.47 31.29
CA LYS A 122 -38.84 14.26 32.15
C LYS A 122 -38.52 14.28 33.65
N MET A 123 -37.36 13.75 34.03
CA MET A 123 -36.93 13.67 35.43
C MET A 123 -36.42 15.01 35.96
N ILE A 124 -35.73 15.81 35.12
CA ILE A 124 -35.33 17.19 35.44
C ILE A 124 -36.59 18.05 35.66
N PHE A 125 -37.59 17.91 34.79
CA PHE A 125 -38.87 18.63 34.93
C PHE A 125 -39.68 18.21 36.18
N PHE A 126 -39.63 16.93 36.58
CA PHE A 126 -40.36 16.43 37.76
C PHE A 126 -39.72 16.85 39.09
N LYS A 127 -38.41 17.13 39.12
CA LYS A 127 -37.68 17.59 40.32
C LYS A 127 -37.74 19.10 40.54
N SER A 128 -38.34 19.84 39.60
CA SER A 128 -38.51 21.30 39.64
C SER A 128 -39.88 21.76 40.17
N TYR A 129 -40.70 20.85 40.70
CA TYR A 129 -41.95 21.11 41.43
C TYR A 129 -41.85 20.67 42.88
#